data_AF-A0A397TWL7-F1
#
_entry.id   AF-A0A397TWL7-F1
#
_cell.length_a   1.000
_cell.length_b   1.000
_cell.length_c   1.000
_cell.angle_alpha   90.00
_cell.angle_beta   90.00
_cell.angle_gamma   90.00
#
_symmetry.space_group_name_H-M   'P 1'
#
loop_
_entity.id
_entity.type
_entity.pdbx_description
1 polymer ?
#
loop_
_entity_poly.entity_id
_entity_poly.type
_entity_poly.pdbx_seq_one_letter_code
_entity_poly.pdbx_strand_id
1 'polypeptide(L)'
;MEDLELPTPFNNIVLLNAWKVENKSPFIDIDSSGLKVCYTDPDDKAIIIRANHPIPLECMIFYFEIKIIDKGRNGMIGVGYCAKQNDKEIGNINVKTKYIHDMFMPDISYYS
;
A
#
# COMPACT_ATOMS: atom_id res chain seq x y z
N MET A 1 -21.49 43.45 -4.85
CA MET A 1 -21.68 42.22 -4.04
C MET A 1 -20.65 41.26 -4.57
N GLU A 2 -19.55 41.13 -3.85
CA GLU A 2 -18.57 40.06 -4.10
C GLU A 2 -19.12 38.82 -3.41
N ASP A 3 -19.42 37.78 -4.18
CA ASP A 3 -19.80 36.49 -3.63
C ASP A 3 -18.58 35.92 -2.89
N LEU A 4 -18.60 36.00 -1.57
CA LEU A 4 -17.67 35.31 -0.69
C LEU A 4 -17.95 33.81 -0.80
N GLU A 5 -17.29 33.12 -1.72
CA GLU A 5 -17.25 31.66 -1.74
C GLU A 5 -16.62 31.19 -0.43
N LEU A 6 -17.45 30.72 0.51
CA LEU A 6 -16.98 30.10 1.73
C LEU A 6 -16.21 28.82 1.37
N PRO A 7 -14.97 28.62 1.87
CA PRO A 7 -14.22 27.42 1.58
C PRO A 7 -14.99 26.21 2.10
N THR A 8 -15.35 25.29 1.21
CA THR A 8 -16.02 24.06 1.62
C THR A 8 -15.05 23.23 2.48
N PRO A 9 -15.54 22.50 3.50
CA PRO A 9 -14.68 21.71 4.39
C PRO A 9 -13.87 20.62 3.65
N PHE A 10 -14.18 20.35 2.38
CA PHE A 10 -13.53 19.36 1.55
C PHE A 10 -12.42 19.93 0.64
N ASN A 11 -12.27 21.26 0.56
CA ASN A 11 -11.30 21.90 -0.34
C ASN A 11 -9.84 21.54 -0.03
N ASN A 12 -9.55 21.00 1.16
CA ASN A 12 -8.21 20.60 1.59
C ASN A 12 -8.02 19.08 1.75
N ILE A 13 -8.98 18.25 1.31
CA ILE A 13 -8.85 16.79 1.41
C ILE A 13 -8.02 16.26 0.26
N VAL A 14 -6.93 15.59 0.59
CA VAL A 14 -6.11 14.86 -0.38
C VAL A 14 -6.49 13.40 -0.36
N LEU A 15 -7.09 12.94 -1.47
CA LEU A 15 -7.44 11.53 -1.65
C LEU A 15 -6.23 10.69 -2.11
N LEU A 16 -6.33 9.40 -1.86
CA LEU A 16 -5.43 8.39 -2.43
C LEU A 16 -5.63 8.39 -3.95
N ASN A 17 -4.58 8.67 -4.70
CA ASN A 17 -4.67 8.71 -6.17
C ASN A 17 -3.55 7.94 -6.87
N ALA A 18 -2.56 7.41 -6.14
CA ALA A 18 -1.47 6.62 -6.68
C ALA A 18 -0.82 5.74 -5.61
N TRP A 19 -0.11 4.71 -6.07
CA TRP A 19 0.78 3.89 -5.26
C TRP A 19 2.07 4.66 -4.93
N LYS A 20 2.60 4.39 -3.74
CA LYS A 20 3.87 4.91 -3.24
C LYS A 20 4.72 3.76 -2.74
N VAL A 21 5.92 3.69 -3.29
CA VAL A 21 6.98 2.78 -2.83
C VAL A 21 7.85 3.55 -1.84
N GLU A 22 7.76 3.21 -0.57
CA GLU A 22 8.55 3.89 0.47
C GLU A 22 9.96 3.33 0.58
N ASN A 23 10.15 2.05 0.23
CA ASN A 23 11.46 1.44 0.08
C ASN A 23 11.60 1.03 -1.37
N LYS A 24 12.39 1.78 -2.15
CA LYS A 24 12.69 1.52 -3.56
C LYS A 24 13.32 0.14 -3.74
N SER A 25 12.50 -0.90 -3.67
CA SER A 25 12.90 -2.25 -4.04
C SER A 25 13.19 -2.24 -5.53
N PRO A 26 14.32 -2.78 -5.98
CA PRO A 26 14.62 -2.88 -7.41
C PRO A 26 13.64 -3.82 -8.14
N PHE A 27 12.83 -4.58 -7.40
CA PHE A 27 11.90 -5.56 -7.93
C PHE A 27 10.45 -5.06 -8.03
N ILE A 28 10.20 -3.79 -7.70
CA ILE A 28 8.90 -3.15 -7.95
C ILE A 28 9.09 -2.05 -8.97
N ASP A 29 8.26 -2.09 -10.00
CA ASP A 29 8.07 -0.98 -10.91
C ASP A 29 6.64 -0.45 -10.84
N ILE A 30 6.50 0.88 -10.86
CA ILE A 30 5.21 1.56 -10.92
C ILE A 30 5.19 2.34 -12.21
N ASP A 31 4.12 2.17 -12.99
CA ASP A 31 3.97 2.89 -14.24
C ASP A 31 3.85 4.42 -14.04
N SER A 32 3.93 5.16 -15.13
CA SER A 32 3.86 6.63 -15.08
C SER A 32 2.54 7.17 -14.52
N SER A 33 1.46 6.37 -14.53
CA SER A 33 0.17 6.77 -13.94
C SER A 33 0.16 6.64 -12.41
N GLY A 34 1.07 5.83 -11.85
CA GLY A 34 1.06 5.54 -10.42
C GLY A 34 0.04 4.47 -10.02
N LEU A 35 -0.67 3.85 -10.96
CA LEU A 35 -1.81 2.96 -10.67
C LEU A 35 -1.51 1.48 -10.97
N LYS A 36 -0.51 1.20 -11.80
CA LYS A 36 -0.09 -0.16 -12.13
C LYS A 36 1.21 -0.49 -11.43
N VAL A 37 1.22 -1.62 -10.73
CA VAL A 37 2.39 -2.20 -10.08
C VAL A 37 2.82 -3.45 -10.84
N CYS A 38 4.11 -3.56 -11.11
CA CYS A 38 4.75 -4.78 -11.58
C CYS A 38 5.75 -5.26 -10.52
N TYR A 39 5.70 -6.56 -10.19
CA TYR A 39 6.61 -7.18 -9.23
C TYR A 39 7.40 -8.30 -9.91
N THR A 40 8.73 -8.29 -9.75
CA THR A 40 9.65 -9.15 -10.51
C THR A 40 10.78 -9.75 -9.65
N ASP A 41 10.59 -9.91 -8.34
CA ASP A 41 11.63 -10.53 -7.49
C ASP A 41 11.73 -12.04 -7.80
N PRO A 42 12.93 -12.55 -8.15
CA PRO A 42 13.12 -13.96 -8.46
C PRO A 42 13.00 -14.88 -7.22
N ASP A 43 13.17 -14.34 -6.01
CA ASP A 43 13.16 -15.08 -4.74
C ASP A 43 11.77 -15.13 -4.09
N ASP A 44 10.73 -14.60 -4.76
CA ASP A 44 9.34 -14.56 -4.25
C ASP A 44 9.21 -13.90 -2.84
N LYS A 45 10.09 -12.93 -2.51
CA LYS A 45 10.06 -12.23 -1.21
C LYS A 45 8.86 -11.29 -1.09
N ALA A 46 8.06 -11.49 -0.05
CA ALA A 46 6.89 -10.67 0.18
C ALA A 46 7.25 -9.17 0.37
N ILE A 47 6.45 -8.30 -0.27
CA ILE A 47 6.64 -6.85 -0.23
C ILE A 47 5.30 -6.13 -0.08
N ILE A 48 5.33 -4.96 0.58
CA ILE A 48 4.18 -4.08 0.77
C ILE A 48 4.37 -2.81 -0.04
N ILE A 49 3.30 -2.41 -0.72
CA ILE A 49 3.14 -1.09 -1.35
C ILE A 49 1.93 -0.42 -0.71
N ARG A 50 2.03 0.88 -0.47
CA ARG A 50 0.96 1.67 0.14
C ARG A 50 0.49 2.73 -0.84
N ALA A 51 -0.71 3.26 -0.65
CA ALA A 51 -1.11 4.46 -1.35
C ALA A 51 -0.28 5.67 -0.89
N ASN A 52 -0.24 6.72 -1.71
CA ASN A 52 0.52 7.94 -1.42
C ASN A 52 -0.04 8.75 -0.24
N HIS A 53 -1.32 8.58 0.09
CA HIS A 53 -1.99 9.24 1.20
C HIS A 53 -2.79 8.21 2.04
N PRO A 54 -3.11 8.49 3.32
CA PRO A 54 -4.06 7.70 4.09
C PRO A 54 -5.50 7.98 3.66
N ILE A 55 -6.43 7.10 4.06
CA ILE A 55 -7.87 7.35 3.92
C ILE A 55 -8.24 8.53 4.82
N PRO A 56 -8.79 9.62 4.27
CA PRO A 56 -9.23 10.75 5.09
C PRO A 56 -10.35 10.33 6.05
N LEU A 57 -10.31 10.84 7.27
CA LEU A 57 -11.32 10.51 8.30
C LEU A 57 -12.69 11.12 7.97
N GLU A 58 -12.70 12.13 7.12
CA GLU A 58 -13.88 12.80 6.59
C GLU A 58 -14.66 11.88 5.62
N CYS A 59 -14.04 10.81 5.13
CA CYS A 59 -14.72 9.80 4.33
C CYS A 59 -15.52 8.86 5.24
N MET A 60 -16.86 9.01 5.28
CA MET A 60 -17.74 8.02 5.93
C MET A 60 -17.67 6.64 5.27
N ILE A 61 -17.53 6.61 3.95
CA ILE A 61 -17.40 5.40 3.15
C ILE A 61 -16.23 5.62 2.20
N PHE A 62 -15.34 4.63 2.13
CA PHE A 62 -14.23 4.60 1.19
C PHE A 62 -14.31 3.32 0.36
N TYR A 63 -14.06 3.46 -0.94
CA TYR A 63 -14.14 2.36 -1.89
C TYR A 63 -12.93 2.39 -2.83
N PHE A 64 -12.36 1.21 -3.09
CA PHE A 64 -11.33 1.02 -4.09
C PHE A 64 -11.43 -0.39 -4.67
N GLU A 65 -10.95 -0.54 -5.89
CA GLU A 65 -10.87 -1.84 -6.56
C GLU A 65 -9.44 -2.12 -6.99
N ILE A 66 -9.08 -3.40 -6.99
CA ILE A 66 -7.82 -3.89 -7.53
C ILE A 66 -8.13 -4.89 -8.63
N LYS A 67 -7.58 -4.65 -9.81
CA LYS A 67 -7.60 -5.61 -10.91
C LYS A 67 -6.28 -6.38 -10.94
N ILE A 68 -6.36 -7.69 -10.74
CA ILE A 68 -5.21 -8.58 -10.93
C ILE A 68 -5.02 -8.80 -12.44
N ILE A 69 -3.93 -8.27 -12.99
CA ILE A 69 -3.58 -8.41 -14.42
C ILE A 69 -2.84 -9.73 -14.65
N ASP A 70 -1.92 -10.06 -13.75
CA ASP A 70 -1.14 -11.29 -13.74
C ASP A 70 -0.97 -11.76 -12.30
N LYS A 71 -1.20 -13.05 -12.04
CA LYS A 71 -1.03 -13.66 -10.72
C LYS A 71 0.43 -14.06 -10.44
N GLY A 72 1.30 -14.06 -11.45
CA GLY A 72 2.67 -14.54 -11.36
C GLY A 72 2.75 -16.04 -11.02
N ARG A 73 3.90 -16.45 -10.46
CA ARG A 73 4.22 -17.86 -10.19
C ARG A 73 3.26 -18.50 -9.18
N ASN A 74 3.19 -17.95 -7.97
CA ASN A 74 2.45 -18.54 -6.85
C ASN A 74 1.07 -17.90 -6.61
N GLY A 75 0.76 -16.75 -7.22
CA GLY A 75 -0.54 -16.10 -6.99
C GLY A 75 -0.71 -15.48 -5.60
N MET A 76 0.39 -15.29 -4.85
CA MET A 76 0.36 -14.75 -3.49
C MET A 76 0.18 -13.23 -3.54
N ILE A 77 -1.06 -12.77 -3.52
CA ILE A 77 -1.42 -11.35 -3.55
C ILE A 77 -2.35 -11.04 -2.39
N GLY A 78 -1.88 -10.23 -1.45
CA GLY A 78 -2.68 -9.71 -0.34
C GLY A 78 -3.13 -8.27 -0.61
N VAL A 79 -4.41 -7.98 -0.43
CA VAL A 79 -4.98 -6.63 -0.55
C VAL A 79 -5.71 -6.29 0.75
N GLY A 80 -5.45 -5.11 1.29
CA GLY A 80 -6.08 -4.68 2.53
C GLY A 80 -5.57 -3.33 3.02
N TYR A 81 -5.85 -3.04 4.28
CA TYR A 81 -5.47 -1.79 4.94
C TYR A 81 -4.30 -2.02 5.91
N CYS A 82 -3.48 -0.99 6.10
CA CYS A 82 -2.44 -0.99 7.10
C CYS A 82 -2.29 0.38 7.76
N ALA A 83 -1.86 0.41 9.01
CA ALA A 83 -1.49 1.64 9.69
C ALA A 83 -0.16 2.18 9.11
N LYS A 84 0.11 3.47 9.36
CA LYS A 84 1.41 4.02 8.97
C LYS A 84 2.50 3.37 9.85
N GLN A 85 3.31 2.48 9.29
CA GLN A 85 4.53 2.00 9.96
C GLN A 85 5.45 3.20 10.24
N ASN A 86 5.92 3.32 11.48
CA ASN A 86 6.94 4.29 11.85
C ASN A 86 8.29 3.76 11.37
N ASP A 87 8.90 4.44 10.40
CA ASP A 87 10.20 4.08 9.81
C ASP A 87 11.37 4.08 10.83
N LYS A 88 11.12 4.44 12.09
CA LYS A 88 12.14 4.59 13.15
C LYS A 88 12.61 3.27 13.77
N GLU A 89 11.93 2.15 13.56
CA GLU A 89 12.38 0.84 14.08
C GLU A 89 12.79 -0.16 12.97
N ILE A 90 12.68 0.23 11.70
CA ILE A 90 12.80 -0.68 10.55
C ILE A 90 14.12 -0.46 9.80
N GLY A 91 15.23 -0.47 10.54
CA GLY A 91 16.55 -0.67 9.93
C GLY A 91 16.79 -2.13 9.53
N ASN A 92 15.90 -3.05 9.93
CA ASN A 92 16.11 -4.48 9.82
C ASN A 92 15.05 -5.11 8.91
N ILE A 93 15.46 -5.55 7.71
CA ILE A 93 14.62 -6.22 6.72
C ILE A 93 13.85 -7.42 7.32
N ASN A 94 14.45 -8.08 8.31
CA ASN A 94 13.86 -9.21 9.03
C ASN A 94 12.59 -8.83 9.81
N VAL A 95 12.52 -7.60 10.36
CA VAL A 95 11.34 -7.11 11.08
C VAL A 95 10.20 -6.82 10.10
N LYS A 96 10.53 -6.28 8.92
CA LYS A 96 9.55 -6.02 7.86
C LYS A 96 8.97 -7.33 7.29
N THR A 97 9.82 -8.32 7.02
CA THR A 97 9.39 -9.64 6.54
C THR A 97 8.58 -10.38 7.60
N LYS A 98 8.98 -10.31 8.88
CA LYS A 98 8.21 -10.89 10.00
C LYS A 98 6.83 -10.26 10.12
N TYR A 99 6.71 -8.94 10.04
CA TYR A 99 5.40 -8.28 10.07
C TYR A 99 4.51 -8.72 8.90
N ILE A 100 5.07 -8.85 7.70
CA ILE A 100 4.33 -9.34 6.52
C ILE A 100 3.88 -10.79 6.73
N HIS A 101 4.78 -11.63 7.22
CA HIS A 101 4.49 -13.04 7.50
C HIS A 101 3.41 -13.19 8.59
N ASP A 102 3.53 -12.46 9.69
CA ASP A 102 2.58 -12.49 10.81
C ASP A 102 1.20 -11.92 10.41
N MET A 103 1.17 -10.90 9.54
CA MET A 103 -0.08 -10.24 9.11
C MET A 103 -0.84 -11.03 8.05
N PHE A 104 -0.15 -11.71 7.14
CA PHE A 104 -0.78 -12.39 6.00
C PHE A 104 -0.75 -13.92 6.08
N MET A 105 0.08 -14.51 6.96
CA MET A 105 0.22 -15.95 7.12
C MET A 105 0.37 -16.35 8.62
N PRO A 106 -0.56 -15.94 9.51
CA PRO A 106 -0.42 -16.15 10.96
C PRO A 106 -0.36 -17.63 11.39
N ASP A 107 -0.98 -18.54 10.63
CA ASP A 107 -1.08 -19.97 10.99
C ASP A 107 0.02 -20.87 10.41
N ILE A 108 0.93 -20.33 9.59
CA ILE A 108 1.99 -21.13 8.94
C ILE A 108 3.26 -21.23 9.82
N SER A 109 3.35 -20.45 10.90
CA SER A 109 4.49 -20.49 11.83
C SER A 109 4.61 -21.75 12.68
N TYR A 110 3.65 -22.69 12.61
CA TYR A 110 3.65 -23.92 13.42
C TYR A 110 4.25 -25.15 12.73
N TYR A 111 4.73 -25.02 11.50
CA TYR A 111 5.44 -26.09 10.80
C TYR A 111 6.87 -25.66 10.48
N SER A 112 7.71 -25.62 11.52
CA SER A 112 9.18 -25.69 11.41
C SER A 112 9.72 -26.76 12.32
#